data_AF-A0A7I6MYA6-F1
#
_entry.id   AF-A0A7I6MYA6-F1
#
_cell.length_a   1.000
_cell.length_b   1.000
_cell.length_c   1.000
_cell.angle_alpha   90.00
_cell.angle_beta   90.00
_cell.angle_gamma   90.00
#
_symmetry.space_group_name_H-M   'P 1'
#
loop_
_entity.id
_entity.type
_entity.pdbx_description
1 polymer ?
#
loop_
_entity_poly.entity_id
_entity_poly.type
_entity_poly.pdbx_seq_one_letter_code
_entity_poly.pdbx_strand_id
1 'polypeptide(L)'
;AWEECILYALNNQLVPNARYKRLAEKHLVGISLLIFVRKDHESHVKELAGATAGVGIMGMMGNKGGAAIRLKFYNSTLCFVSSHLAAHRDNVAARNADYYNILNKIDFTKDSDTPIVKRTDDFSVYTRESPILNHDFVFWFGDLNYRIRDDMSTEECLQLAESNQFVEKLVPRDQLLLERQRGNVFHGFEEAAIAFPPTYKFQPGTNSYDKRPEKKIRAPAYCDRILWKAKNVSNVENLRYTSIMEMDASDHKPVHATFRVKIKHQVEAKKQAL
;
A
#
# COMPACT_ATOMS: atom_id res chain seq x y z
N ALA A 1 12.23 18.01 0.27
CA ALA A 1 10.80 18.37 0.49
C ALA A 1 10.04 17.28 1.26
N TRP A 2 9.48 16.23 0.63
CA TRP A 2 8.65 15.23 1.35
C TRP A 2 9.38 14.51 2.48
N GLU A 3 10.60 14.00 2.22
CA GLU A 3 11.43 13.36 3.26
C GLU A 3 11.65 14.28 4.46
N GLU A 4 12.03 15.53 4.23
CA GLU A 4 12.33 16.50 5.29
C GLU A 4 11.11 16.82 6.15
N CYS A 5 9.94 17.03 5.53
CA CYS A 5 8.70 17.25 6.25
C CYS A 5 8.31 16.05 7.11
N ILE A 6 8.45 14.83 6.59
CA ILE A 6 8.13 13.60 7.32
C ILE A 6 9.11 13.38 8.48
N LEU A 7 10.41 13.53 8.24
CA LEU A 7 11.43 13.41 9.29
C LEU A 7 11.24 14.48 10.37
N TYR A 8 10.89 15.70 9.98
CA TYR A 8 10.59 16.77 10.93
C TYR A 8 9.41 16.39 11.83
N ALA A 9 8.30 15.93 11.26
CA ALA A 9 7.13 15.49 12.04
C ALA A 9 7.45 14.30 12.96
N LEU A 10 8.12 13.26 12.44
CA LEU A 10 8.48 12.07 13.19
C LEU A 10 9.40 12.38 14.38
N ASN A 11 10.40 13.24 14.18
CA ASN A 11 11.47 13.49 15.15
C ASN A 11 11.20 14.63 16.12
N ASN A 12 10.24 15.52 15.82
CA ASN A 12 10.01 16.72 16.64
C ASN A 12 8.58 16.83 17.17
N GLN A 13 7.61 16.11 16.60
CA GLN A 13 6.19 16.31 16.96
C GLN A 13 5.50 15.05 17.48
N LEU A 14 5.84 13.87 16.95
CA LEU A 14 5.00 12.68 17.14
C LEU A 14 5.51 11.68 18.17
N VAL A 15 6.83 11.48 18.29
CA VAL A 15 7.37 10.39 19.13
C VAL A 15 8.49 10.93 20.04
N PRO A 16 8.20 11.28 21.30
CA PRO A 16 9.19 11.74 22.25
C PRO A 16 10.36 10.75 22.36
N ASN A 17 11.59 11.26 22.32
CA ASN A 17 12.85 10.49 22.45
C ASN A 17 13.13 9.44 21.36
N ALA A 18 12.28 9.29 20.34
CA ALA A 18 12.60 8.47 19.18
C ALA A 18 13.26 9.32 18.09
N ARG A 19 14.31 8.78 17.47
CA ARG A 19 14.91 9.35 16.27
C ARG A 19 14.69 8.41 15.11
N TYR A 20 14.09 8.90 14.05
CA TYR A 20 13.87 8.21 12.79
C TYR A 20 14.88 8.66 11.75
N LYS A 21 15.17 7.76 10.82
CA LYS A 21 15.95 7.99 9.60
C LYS A 21 15.23 7.33 8.43
N ARG A 22 15.35 7.91 7.23
CA ARG A 22 14.91 7.26 6.00
C ARG A 22 15.87 6.12 5.65
N LEU A 23 15.31 4.94 5.34
CA LEU A 23 16.04 3.79 4.84
C LEU A 23 16.14 3.79 3.32
N ALA A 24 15.00 3.95 2.66
CA ALA A 24 14.92 3.92 1.21
C ALA A 24 13.72 4.75 0.73
N GLU A 25 13.80 5.16 -0.52
CA GLU A 25 12.67 5.67 -1.28
C GLU A 25 12.66 5.04 -2.67
N LYS A 26 11.46 4.91 -3.24
CA LYS A 26 11.28 4.56 -4.65
C LYS A 26 10.15 5.40 -5.25
N HIS A 27 10.40 5.86 -6.46
CA HIS A 27 9.50 6.72 -7.20
C HIS A 27 9.15 6.09 -8.54
N LEU A 28 7.88 6.18 -8.93
CA LEU A 28 7.42 5.83 -10.26
C LEU A 28 6.35 6.83 -10.69
N VAL A 29 6.73 7.78 -11.55
CA VAL A 29 5.86 8.89 -11.99
C VAL A 29 5.29 9.64 -10.77
N GLY A 30 3.99 9.50 -10.47
CA GLY A 30 3.34 10.14 -9.32
C GLY A 30 3.31 9.29 -8.04
N ILE A 31 3.87 8.08 -8.08
CA ILE A 31 3.95 7.18 -6.93
C ILE A 31 5.25 7.47 -6.17
N SER A 32 5.14 7.63 -4.86
CA SER A 32 6.27 7.81 -3.95
C SER A 32 6.11 6.86 -2.77
N LEU A 33 7.09 5.97 -2.58
CA LEU A 33 7.16 5.05 -1.43
C LEU A 33 8.42 5.37 -0.63
N LEU A 34 8.25 5.75 0.64
CA LEU A 34 9.35 6.02 1.56
C LEU A 34 9.25 5.09 2.77
N ILE A 35 10.38 4.51 3.18
CA ILE A 35 10.47 3.69 4.39
C ILE A 35 11.38 4.40 5.39
N PHE A 36 10.88 4.57 6.61
CA PHE A 36 11.61 5.15 7.74
C PHE A 36 11.77 4.10 8.84
N VAL A 37 12.86 4.19 9.59
CA VAL A 37 13.13 3.32 10.74
C VAL A 37 13.59 4.15 11.93
N ARG A 38 13.27 3.68 13.13
CA ARG A 38 13.84 4.21 14.37
C ARG A 38 15.33 3.82 14.43
N LYS A 39 16.20 4.77 14.79
CA LYS A 39 17.67 4.65 14.72
C LYS A 39 18.23 3.48 15.52
N ASP A 40 17.62 3.14 16.64
CA ASP A 40 18.00 1.99 17.47
C ASP A 40 17.75 0.64 16.78
N HIS A 41 16.95 0.60 15.71
CA HIS A 41 16.73 -0.59 14.89
C HIS A 41 17.48 -0.57 13.55
N GLU A 42 18.21 0.51 13.22
CA GLU A 42 18.86 0.68 11.92
C GLU A 42 19.86 -0.45 11.62
N SER A 43 20.67 -0.85 12.60
CA SER A 43 21.66 -1.93 12.47
C SER A 43 21.04 -3.32 12.23
N HIS A 44 19.74 -3.46 12.47
CA HIS A 44 19.00 -4.71 12.26
C HIS A 44 18.30 -4.76 10.89
N VAL A 45 18.44 -3.73 10.08
CA VAL A 45 17.95 -3.70 8.69
C VAL A 45 19.05 -4.22 7.78
N LYS A 46 18.75 -5.28 7.03
CA LYS A 46 19.66 -5.92 6.07
C LYS A 46 18.95 -6.11 4.74
N GLU A 47 19.74 -6.31 3.69
CA GLU A 47 19.25 -6.68 2.36
C GLU A 47 18.12 -5.76 1.83
N LEU A 48 18.33 -4.45 1.97
CA LEU A 48 17.41 -3.44 1.47
C LEU A 48 17.52 -3.36 -0.06
N ALA A 49 16.38 -3.50 -0.75
CA ALA A 49 16.29 -3.30 -2.19
C ALA A 49 14.93 -2.71 -2.56
N GLY A 50 14.86 -2.02 -3.69
CA GLY A 50 13.60 -1.53 -4.22
C GLY A 50 13.53 -1.71 -5.73
N ALA A 51 12.32 -1.72 -6.27
CA ALA A 51 12.06 -1.86 -7.69
C ALA A 51 10.74 -1.18 -8.07
N THR A 52 10.56 -0.91 -9.35
CA THR A 52 9.33 -0.32 -9.88
C THR A 52 8.78 -1.12 -11.05
N ALA A 53 7.46 -1.01 -11.29
CA ALA A 53 6.78 -1.66 -12.41
C ALA A 53 5.72 -0.71 -12.98
N GLY A 54 5.93 -0.23 -14.20
CA GLY A 54 4.94 0.54 -14.96
C GLY A 54 3.87 -0.36 -15.58
N VAL A 55 2.60 0.07 -15.55
CA VAL A 55 1.44 -0.70 -16.05
C VAL A 55 0.48 0.12 -16.94
N GLY A 56 0.90 1.29 -17.42
CA GLY A 56 0.07 2.20 -18.23
C GLY A 56 -0.30 1.70 -19.64
N ILE A 57 -0.27 2.57 -20.65
CA ILE A 57 -0.56 2.22 -22.05
C ILE A 57 0.20 0.94 -22.45
N MET A 58 -0.55 -0.05 -22.92
CA MET A 58 -0.07 -1.39 -23.30
C MET A 58 0.66 -2.16 -22.17
N GLY A 59 0.37 -1.83 -20.90
CA GLY A 59 1.01 -2.44 -19.75
C GLY A 59 2.50 -2.10 -19.60
N MET A 60 3.05 -1.17 -20.38
CA MET A 60 4.49 -0.88 -20.40
C MET A 60 4.84 0.60 -20.18
N MET A 61 3.96 1.54 -20.51
CA MET A 61 4.28 2.96 -20.43
C MET A 61 3.09 3.78 -19.90
N GLY A 62 3.20 4.37 -18.71
CA GLY A 62 2.24 5.38 -18.28
C GLY A 62 2.31 5.68 -16.79
N ASN A 63 1.61 6.72 -16.38
CA ASN A 63 1.46 7.29 -15.04
C ASN A 63 0.83 6.37 -13.97
N LYS A 64 0.88 5.06 -14.16
CA LYS A 64 0.30 4.01 -13.33
C LYS A 64 1.32 2.90 -13.14
N GLY A 65 1.27 2.23 -12.00
CA GLY A 65 2.23 1.19 -11.68
C GLY A 65 2.35 0.91 -10.20
N GLY A 66 3.47 0.31 -9.83
CA GLY A 66 3.85 0.03 -8.45
C GLY A 66 5.30 0.38 -8.18
N ALA A 67 5.57 0.87 -6.98
CA ALA A 67 6.89 0.96 -6.38
C ALA A 67 6.94 -0.01 -5.20
N ALA A 68 7.98 -0.82 -5.13
CA ALA A 68 8.16 -1.79 -4.06
C ALA A 68 9.51 -1.60 -3.36
N ILE A 69 9.53 -1.75 -2.04
CA ILE A 69 10.75 -1.81 -1.23
C ILE A 69 10.69 -3.05 -0.36
N ARG A 70 11.74 -3.86 -0.40
CA ARG A 70 11.92 -5.02 0.47
C ARG A 70 13.12 -4.84 1.37
N LEU A 71 13.05 -5.46 2.55
CA LEU A 71 14.14 -5.49 3.51
C LEU A 71 14.02 -6.72 4.41
N LYS A 72 15.16 -7.13 4.98
CA LYS A 72 15.20 -8.04 6.11
C LYS A 72 15.30 -7.21 7.39
N PHE A 73 14.33 -7.34 8.27
CA PHE A 73 14.31 -6.70 9.58
C PHE A 73 14.52 -7.77 10.64
N TYR A 74 15.65 -7.70 11.36
CA TYR A 74 16.14 -8.81 12.18
C TYR A 74 16.23 -10.11 11.35
N ASN A 75 15.39 -11.11 11.63
CA ASN A 75 15.34 -12.38 10.91
C ASN A 75 14.03 -12.58 10.14
N SER A 76 13.22 -11.54 9.98
CA SER A 76 12.01 -11.54 9.16
C SER A 76 12.20 -10.73 7.88
N THR A 77 11.55 -11.17 6.81
CA THR A 77 11.55 -10.49 5.51
C THR A 77 10.25 -9.71 5.32
N LEU A 78 10.37 -8.43 4.96
CA LEU A 78 9.25 -7.51 4.74
C LEU A 78 9.30 -6.97 3.32
N CYS A 79 8.14 -6.85 2.68
CA CYS A 79 7.96 -6.17 1.40
C CYS A 79 6.81 -5.16 1.49
N PHE A 80 7.07 -3.93 1.08
CA PHE A 80 6.09 -2.86 1.00
C PHE A 80 5.88 -2.50 -0.46
N VAL A 81 4.63 -2.44 -0.90
CA VAL A 81 4.25 -2.10 -2.27
C VAL A 81 3.26 -0.94 -2.24
N SER A 82 3.59 0.15 -2.91
CA SER A 82 2.68 1.26 -3.18
C SER A 82 2.29 1.23 -4.65
N SER A 83 1.00 1.24 -4.97
CA SER A 83 0.53 1.22 -6.36
C SER A 83 -0.54 2.27 -6.65
N HIS A 84 -0.55 2.72 -7.90
CA HIS A 84 -1.61 3.55 -8.47
C HIS A 84 -2.15 2.83 -9.71
N LEU A 85 -3.35 2.26 -9.60
CA LEU A 85 -3.95 1.39 -10.62
C LEU A 85 -4.90 2.15 -11.57
N ALA A 86 -5.34 1.50 -12.65
CA ALA A 86 -6.25 2.04 -13.65
C ALA A 86 -7.49 2.72 -13.03
N ALA A 87 -7.70 3.99 -13.42
CA ALA A 87 -8.82 4.80 -12.94
C ALA A 87 -10.14 4.48 -13.67
N HIS A 88 -11.22 5.12 -13.21
CA HIS A 88 -12.60 5.02 -13.70
C HIS A 88 -13.37 3.78 -13.26
N ARG A 89 -14.68 3.96 -13.06
CA ARG A 89 -15.59 2.97 -12.46
C ARG A 89 -15.60 1.64 -13.22
N ASP A 90 -15.58 1.72 -14.54
CA ASP A 90 -15.81 0.55 -15.42
C ASP A 90 -14.55 -0.28 -15.67
N ASN A 91 -13.37 0.23 -15.28
CA ASN A 91 -12.07 -0.38 -15.56
C ASN A 91 -11.61 -1.44 -14.54
N VAL A 92 -12.54 -2.26 -14.02
CA VAL A 92 -12.20 -3.29 -13.02
C VAL A 92 -11.19 -4.29 -13.57
N ALA A 93 -11.41 -4.81 -14.78
CA ALA A 93 -10.50 -5.76 -15.41
C ALA A 93 -9.09 -5.19 -15.62
N ALA A 94 -8.98 -3.90 -15.96
CA ALA A 94 -7.69 -3.22 -16.09
C ALA A 94 -6.97 -3.10 -14.75
N ARG A 95 -7.67 -2.79 -13.65
CA ARG A 95 -7.07 -2.79 -12.30
C ARG A 95 -6.58 -4.17 -11.87
N ASN A 96 -7.35 -5.21 -12.16
CA ASN A 96 -6.93 -6.58 -11.90
C ASN A 96 -5.66 -6.92 -12.70
N ALA A 97 -5.61 -6.54 -13.98
CA ALA A 97 -4.43 -6.74 -14.83
C ALA A 97 -3.21 -5.95 -14.31
N ASP A 98 -3.40 -4.70 -13.88
CA ASP A 98 -2.35 -3.87 -13.28
C ASP A 98 -1.75 -4.53 -12.03
N TYR A 99 -2.60 -5.07 -11.15
CA TYR A 99 -2.16 -5.83 -9.97
C TYR A 99 -1.24 -6.99 -10.36
N TYR A 100 -1.65 -7.84 -11.31
CA TYR A 100 -0.82 -8.96 -11.77
C TYR A 100 0.43 -8.51 -12.51
N ASN A 101 0.37 -7.43 -13.29
CA ASN A 101 1.53 -6.88 -13.97
C ASN A 101 2.58 -6.40 -12.96
N ILE A 102 2.19 -5.70 -11.90
CA ILE A 102 3.10 -5.30 -10.81
C ILE A 102 3.69 -6.55 -10.15
N LEU A 103 2.84 -7.53 -9.83
CA LEU A 103 3.24 -8.78 -9.19
C LEU A 103 4.32 -9.55 -9.97
N ASN A 104 4.22 -9.54 -11.30
CA ASN A 104 5.08 -10.30 -12.21
C ASN A 104 6.32 -9.52 -12.68
N LYS A 105 6.26 -8.19 -12.71
CA LYS A 105 7.34 -7.34 -13.25
C LYS A 105 8.30 -6.81 -12.19
N ILE A 106 7.88 -6.72 -10.93
CA ILE A 106 8.76 -6.29 -9.85
C ILE A 106 9.91 -7.30 -9.70
N ASP A 107 11.12 -6.80 -9.90
CA ASP A 107 12.37 -7.56 -9.81
C ASP A 107 13.38 -6.78 -8.99
N PHE A 108 13.61 -7.24 -7.76
CA PHE A 108 14.51 -6.58 -6.81
C PHE A 108 16.00 -6.73 -7.15
N THR A 109 16.36 -7.45 -8.22
CA THR A 109 17.76 -7.67 -8.64
C THR A 109 18.25 -6.65 -9.67
N LYS A 110 17.34 -5.98 -10.39
CA LYS A 110 17.67 -5.12 -11.53
C LYS A 110 17.76 -3.64 -11.21
N ASP A 111 17.15 -3.21 -10.10
CA ASP A 111 16.80 -1.81 -9.85
C ASP A 111 17.32 -1.30 -8.48
N SER A 112 18.29 -2.01 -7.90
CA SER A 112 18.88 -1.63 -6.61
C SER A 112 20.00 -0.59 -6.78
N ASP A 113 19.77 0.63 -6.29
CA ASP A 113 20.79 1.68 -6.13
C ASP A 113 21.86 1.32 -5.08
N THR A 114 21.68 0.21 -4.36
CA THR A 114 22.60 -0.38 -3.40
C THR A 114 23.46 -1.48 -4.06
N PRO A 115 24.77 -1.57 -3.76
CA PRO A 115 25.63 -2.63 -4.28
C PRO A 115 25.04 -4.00 -3.96
N ILE A 116 24.77 -4.78 -5.02
CA ILE A 116 24.24 -6.14 -4.91
C ILE A 116 25.30 -7.02 -4.26
N VAL A 117 25.13 -7.35 -2.98
CA VAL A 117 25.73 -8.58 -2.45
C VAL A 117 24.93 -9.72 -3.05
N LYS A 118 25.46 -10.32 -4.13
CA LYS A 118 24.87 -11.51 -4.75
C LYS A 118 24.71 -12.57 -3.66
N ARG A 119 23.47 -12.98 -3.39
CA ARG A 119 23.20 -14.17 -2.59
C ARG A 119 23.80 -15.36 -3.35
N THR A 120 24.62 -16.16 -2.68
CA THR A 120 25.14 -17.44 -3.20
C THR A 120 24.07 -18.52 -3.22
N ASP A 121 22.94 -18.30 -2.54
CA ASP A 121 21.93 -19.31 -2.24
C ASP A 121 20.57 -18.93 -2.88
N ASP A 122 20.59 -18.41 -4.10
CA ASP A 122 19.35 -18.05 -4.80
C ASP A 122 18.60 -19.29 -5.32
N PHE A 123 17.96 -20.00 -4.40
CA PHE A 123 16.99 -21.05 -4.71
C PHE A 123 15.71 -20.51 -5.38
N SER A 124 15.55 -19.18 -5.54
CA SER A 124 14.32 -18.59 -6.10
C SER A 124 14.17 -18.79 -7.61
N VAL A 125 15.24 -19.15 -8.32
CA VAL A 125 15.18 -19.52 -9.74
C VAL A 125 14.28 -20.75 -9.97
N TYR A 126 14.12 -21.62 -8.97
CA TYR A 126 13.30 -22.84 -9.07
C TYR A 126 11.88 -22.69 -8.52
N THR A 127 11.55 -21.60 -7.83
CA THR A 127 10.20 -21.34 -7.32
C THR A 127 9.51 -20.32 -8.23
N ARG A 128 8.43 -20.72 -8.91
CA ARG A 128 7.56 -19.83 -9.72
C ARG A 128 6.81 -18.76 -8.89
N GLU A 129 7.23 -18.51 -7.65
CA GLU A 129 6.55 -17.57 -6.75
C GLU A 129 7.04 -16.14 -6.99
N SER A 130 6.11 -15.18 -7.01
CA SER A 130 6.43 -13.76 -7.19
C SER A 130 7.47 -13.28 -6.16
N PRO A 131 8.48 -12.49 -6.57
CA PRO A 131 9.45 -11.89 -5.65
C PRO A 131 8.80 -11.10 -4.52
N ILE A 132 7.62 -10.52 -4.74
CA ILE A 132 6.86 -9.83 -3.69
C ILE A 132 6.32 -10.84 -2.68
N LEU A 133 5.65 -11.91 -3.14
CA LEU A 133 4.90 -12.83 -2.27
C LEU A 133 5.78 -13.75 -1.42
N ASN A 134 7.07 -13.89 -1.75
CA ASN A 134 7.99 -14.74 -1.00
C ASN A 134 8.47 -14.14 0.35
N HIS A 135 7.96 -12.99 0.77
CA HIS A 135 8.32 -12.37 2.05
C HIS A 135 7.49 -12.95 3.22
N ASP A 136 8.04 -12.94 4.44
CA ASP A 136 7.28 -13.31 5.64
C ASP A 136 6.06 -12.40 5.81
N PHE A 137 6.23 -11.11 5.49
CA PHE A 137 5.20 -10.08 5.53
C PHE A 137 5.22 -9.24 4.26
N VAL A 138 4.04 -9.04 3.67
CA VAL A 138 3.82 -8.14 2.53
C VAL A 138 2.76 -7.12 2.93
N PHE A 139 3.03 -5.84 2.73
CA PHE A 139 2.06 -4.76 2.85
C PHE A 139 1.88 -4.13 1.48
N TRP A 140 0.64 -4.09 0.99
CA TRP A 140 0.31 -3.50 -0.30
C TRP A 140 -0.74 -2.42 -0.12
N PHE A 141 -0.42 -1.21 -0.58
CA PHE A 141 -1.26 -0.04 -0.39
C PHE A 141 -1.19 0.94 -1.57
N GLY A 142 -1.99 2.00 -1.49
CA GLY A 142 -1.99 3.11 -2.46
C GLY A 142 -3.38 3.37 -3.02
N ASP A 143 -3.43 4.15 -4.11
CA ASP A 143 -4.65 4.41 -4.87
C ASP A 143 -4.93 3.22 -5.80
N LEU A 144 -5.62 2.22 -5.25
CA LEU A 144 -6.01 1.03 -5.98
C LEU A 144 -7.18 1.31 -6.93
N ASN A 145 -7.81 2.48 -6.85
CA ASN A 145 -8.81 3.00 -7.78
C ASN A 145 -10.09 2.15 -7.97
N TYR A 146 -10.31 1.11 -7.16
CA TYR A 146 -11.59 0.39 -7.14
C TYR A 146 -12.70 1.31 -6.64
N ARG A 147 -13.90 1.16 -7.22
CA ARG A 147 -15.04 2.04 -6.99
C ARG A 147 -16.22 1.28 -6.40
N ILE A 148 -17.30 1.99 -6.08
CA ILE A 148 -18.60 1.38 -5.85
C ILE A 148 -19.18 0.90 -7.18
N ARG A 149 -19.75 -0.31 -7.22
CA ARG A 149 -20.42 -0.87 -8.40
C ARG A 149 -21.45 0.07 -9.01
N ASP A 150 -21.61 0.00 -10.32
CA ASP A 150 -22.46 0.85 -11.16
C ASP A 150 -23.95 0.53 -11.13
N ASP A 151 -24.34 -0.51 -10.40
CA ASP A 151 -25.73 -0.77 -10.03
C ASP A 151 -26.32 0.22 -9.01
N MET A 152 -25.52 1.19 -8.55
CA MET A 152 -25.93 2.33 -7.74
C MET A 152 -25.59 3.65 -8.45
N SER A 153 -26.53 4.59 -8.49
CA SER A 153 -26.31 5.89 -9.15
C SER A 153 -25.25 6.72 -8.41
N THR A 154 -24.68 7.72 -9.08
CA THR A 154 -23.69 8.60 -8.45
C THR A 154 -24.33 9.43 -7.33
N GLU A 155 -25.56 9.86 -7.57
CA GLU A 155 -26.40 10.64 -6.66
C GLU A 155 -26.75 9.84 -5.41
N GLU A 156 -27.12 8.57 -5.55
CA GLU A 156 -27.40 7.68 -4.42
C GLU A 156 -26.12 7.41 -3.61
N CYS A 157 -24.98 7.16 -4.27
CA CYS A 157 -23.69 7.01 -3.58
C CYS A 157 -23.34 8.25 -2.74
N LEU A 158 -23.56 9.45 -3.29
CA LEU A 158 -23.33 10.72 -2.58
C LEU A 158 -24.25 10.84 -1.36
N GLN A 159 -25.55 10.61 -1.54
CA GLN A 159 -26.52 10.68 -0.45
C GLN A 159 -26.15 9.74 0.70
N LEU A 160 -25.82 8.47 0.39
CA LEU A 160 -25.44 7.47 1.39
C LEU A 160 -24.11 7.79 2.10
N ALA A 161 -23.16 8.39 1.38
CA ALA A 161 -21.90 8.80 1.98
C ALA A 161 -22.10 9.99 2.93
N GLU A 162 -22.92 10.97 2.55
CA GLU A 162 -23.23 12.17 3.34
C GLU A 162 -24.15 11.88 4.53
N SER A 163 -25.00 10.85 4.44
CA SER A 163 -25.87 10.40 5.53
C SER A 163 -25.22 9.40 6.49
N ASN A 164 -23.92 9.14 6.36
CA ASN A 164 -23.17 8.15 7.15
C ASN A 164 -23.70 6.70 7.03
N GLN A 165 -24.39 6.35 5.95
CA GLN A 165 -24.90 5.00 5.67
C GLN A 165 -23.91 4.14 4.85
N PHE A 166 -22.64 4.58 4.77
CA PHE A 166 -21.65 3.98 3.87
C PHE A 166 -21.24 2.55 4.27
N VAL A 167 -21.15 2.23 5.56
CA VAL A 167 -20.75 0.88 6.01
C VAL A 167 -21.76 -0.18 5.55
N GLU A 168 -23.05 0.12 5.71
CA GLU A 168 -24.12 -0.84 5.44
C GLU A 168 -24.50 -0.89 3.95
N LYS A 169 -24.35 0.24 3.22
CA LYS A 169 -24.89 0.37 1.86
C LYS A 169 -23.81 0.47 0.78
N LEU A 170 -22.67 1.10 1.05
CA LEU A 170 -21.61 1.29 0.05
C LEU A 170 -20.54 0.20 0.13
N VAL A 171 -20.03 -0.13 1.32
CA VAL A 171 -18.95 -1.13 1.49
C VAL A 171 -19.31 -2.49 0.85
N PRO A 172 -20.53 -3.05 0.97
CA PRO A 172 -20.89 -4.31 0.30
C PRO A 172 -20.86 -4.26 -1.23
N ARG A 173 -20.82 -3.06 -1.82
CA ARG A 173 -20.76 -2.80 -3.26
C ARG A 173 -19.37 -2.37 -3.72
N ASP A 174 -18.38 -2.36 -2.84
CA ASP A 174 -16.99 -2.05 -3.17
C ASP A 174 -16.41 -3.10 -4.14
N GLN A 175 -15.89 -2.64 -5.28
CA GLN A 175 -15.35 -3.53 -6.30
C GLN A 175 -14.14 -4.33 -5.79
N LEU A 176 -13.25 -3.76 -4.95
CA LEU A 176 -12.08 -4.51 -4.47
C LEU A 176 -12.49 -5.66 -3.55
N LEU A 177 -13.40 -5.42 -2.62
CA LEU A 177 -13.93 -6.46 -1.74
C LEU A 177 -14.55 -7.60 -2.53
N LEU A 178 -15.36 -7.27 -3.55
CA LEU A 178 -16.02 -8.27 -4.39
C LEU A 178 -15.04 -9.04 -5.27
N GLU A 179 -14.06 -8.38 -5.88
CA GLU A 179 -13.03 -9.05 -6.70
C GLU A 179 -12.13 -9.95 -5.85
N ARG A 180 -11.84 -9.57 -4.59
CA ARG A 180 -11.14 -10.43 -3.63
C ARG A 180 -11.98 -11.63 -3.21
N GLN A 181 -13.27 -11.42 -2.92
CA GLN A 181 -14.20 -12.51 -2.57
C GLN A 181 -14.33 -13.53 -3.70
N ARG A 182 -14.28 -13.08 -4.96
CA ARG A 182 -14.27 -13.93 -6.16
C ARG A 182 -12.93 -14.64 -6.41
N GLY A 183 -11.87 -14.25 -5.70
CA GLY A 183 -10.52 -14.79 -5.89
C GLY A 183 -9.77 -14.20 -7.08
N ASN A 184 -10.23 -13.08 -7.66
CA ASN A 184 -9.66 -12.49 -8.87
C ASN A 184 -8.37 -11.69 -8.62
N VAL A 185 -8.16 -11.21 -7.40
CA VAL A 185 -7.00 -10.38 -7.01
C VAL A 185 -6.66 -10.56 -5.54
N PHE A 186 -5.43 -10.18 -5.15
CA PHE A 186 -4.99 -10.14 -3.75
C PHE A 186 -5.24 -11.44 -2.97
N HIS A 187 -4.97 -12.59 -3.60
CA HIS A 187 -5.22 -13.90 -2.98
C HIS A 187 -4.44 -14.10 -1.66
N GLY A 188 -5.19 -14.41 -0.61
CA GLY A 188 -4.67 -14.59 0.74
C GLY A 188 -4.03 -13.33 1.34
N PHE A 189 -4.39 -12.14 0.84
CA PHE A 189 -4.21 -10.89 1.58
C PHE A 189 -5.43 -10.65 2.47
N GLU A 190 -5.19 -10.01 3.60
CA GLU A 190 -6.18 -9.49 4.54
C GLU A 190 -6.31 -7.98 4.39
N GLU A 191 -7.46 -7.45 4.82
CA GLU A 191 -7.74 -6.02 4.93
C GLU A 191 -8.66 -5.84 6.14
N ALA A 192 -8.44 -4.80 6.94
CA ALA A 192 -9.27 -4.53 8.09
C ALA A 192 -10.65 -4.00 7.64
N ALA A 193 -11.66 -4.16 8.49
CA ALA A 193 -13.00 -3.66 8.18
C ALA A 193 -12.98 -2.14 7.93
N ILE A 194 -13.64 -1.71 6.86
CA ILE A 194 -13.76 -0.30 6.50
C ILE A 194 -14.87 0.32 7.34
N ALA A 195 -14.48 1.20 8.26
CA ALA A 195 -15.38 1.91 9.16
C ALA A 195 -15.33 3.44 8.99
N PHE A 196 -14.74 3.91 7.89
CA PHE A 196 -14.58 5.33 7.56
C PHE A 196 -15.32 5.67 6.24
N PRO A 197 -15.66 6.95 5.97
CA PRO A 197 -16.34 7.34 4.74
C PRO A 197 -15.44 7.14 3.51
N PRO A 198 -16.02 7.05 2.29
CA PRO A 198 -15.26 7.02 1.05
C PRO A 198 -14.23 8.16 0.97
N THR A 199 -13.02 7.87 0.51
CA THR A 199 -11.88 8.81 0.54
C THR A 199 -11.74 9.64 -0.73
N TYR A 200 -12.57 9.39 -1.73
CA TYR A 200 -12.59 10.05 -3.03
C TYR A 200 -14.05 10.26 -3.46
N LYS A 201 -14.45 11.33 -4.17
CA LYS A 201 -13.68 12.50 -4.63
C LYS A 201 -14.15 13.76 -3.92
N PHE A 202 -13.24 14.43 -3.23
CA PHE A 202 -13.50 15.68 -2.53
C PHE A 202 -13.18 16.90 -3.39
N GLN A 203 -13.78 18.03 -3.05
CA GLN A 203 -13.30 19.33 -3.54
C GLN A 203 -12.04 19.71 -2.73
N PRO A 204 -10.88 19.93 -3.38
CA PRO A 204 -9.65 20.36 -2.70
C PRO A 204 -9.87 21.66 -1.90
N GLY A 205 -9.26 21.72 -0.72
CA GLY A 205 -9.44 22.78 0.29
C GLY A 205 -10.74 22.64 1.09
N THR A 206 -11.45 21.51 0.99
CA THR A 206 -12.70 21.27 1.73
C THR A 206 -12.85 19.80 2.16
N ASN A 207 -13.86 19.55 3.00
CA ASN A 207 -14.34 18.21 3.37
C ASN A 207 -15.65 17.81 2.68
N SER A 208 -16.00 18.49 1.59
CA SER A 208 -17.21 18.21 0.81
C SER A 208 -16.87 17.38 -0.44
N TYR A 209 -17.71 16.41 -0.77
CA TYR A 209 -17.61 15.72 -2.06
C TYR A 209 -17.76 16.71 -3.23
N ASP A 210 -16.99 16.51 -4.29
CA ASP A 210 -16.94 17.45 -5.42
C ASP A 210 -18.22 17.36 -6.26
N LYS A 211 -19.16 18.25 -5.97
CA LYS A 211 -20.46 18.41 -6.64
C LYS A 211 -20.53 19.72 -7.46
N ARG A 212 -19.38 20.32 -7.77
CA ARG A 212 -19.33 21.61 -8.47
C ARG A 212 -19.88 21.48 -9.90
N PRO A 213 -20.75 22.40 -10.36
CA PRO A 213 -21.45 22.29 -11.65
C PRO A 213 -20.52 22.16 -12.87
N GLU A 214 -19.32 22.74 -12.81
CA GLU A 214 -18.33 22.72 -13.89
C GLU A 214 -17.50 21.43 -13.94
N LYS A 215 -17.70 20.49 -13.00
CA LYS A 215 -16.98 19.23 -12.90
C LYS A 215 -17.90 18.05 -13.17
N LYS A 216 -17.36 17.01 -13.83
CA LYS A 216 -18.04 15.72 -13.91
C LYS A 216 -18.12 15.11 -12.51
N ILE A 217 -19.33 15.03 -11.97
CA ILE A 217 -19.61 14.42 -10.66
C ILE A 217 -19.18 12.95 -10.69
N ARG A 218 -18.54 12.51 -9.62
CA ARG A 218 -18.06 11.13 -9.44
C ARG A 218 -18.70 10.54 -8.20
N ALA A 219 -19.17 9.29 -8.29
CA ALA A 219 -19.58 8.53 -7.12
C ALA A 219 -18.43 8.46 -6.11
N PRO A 220 -18.71 8.68 -4.80
CA PRO A 220 -17.74 8.43 -3.76
C PRO A 220 -17.20 6.99 -3.80
N ALA A 221 -15.90 6.81 -3.51
CA ALA A 221 -15.24 5.51 -3.57
C ALA A 221 -14.12 5.34 -2.55
N TYR A 222 -13.85 4.07 -2.22
CA TYR A 222 -12.71 3.62 -1.42
C TYR A 222 -11.51 3.29 -2.32
N CYS A 223 -10.95 4.34 -2.94
CA CYS A 223 -9.81 4.23 -3.85
C CYS A 223 -8.52 3.87 -3.09
N ASP A 224 -8.34 4.43 -1.90
CA ASP A 224 -7.10 4.38 -1.12
C ASP A 224 -7.15 3.26 -0.09
N ARG A 225 -6.30 2.23 -0.24
CA ARG A 225 -6.44 0.95 0.48
C ARG A 225 -5.13 0.47 1.07
N ILE A 226 -5.21 -0.34 2.13
CA ILE A 226 -4.05 -0.96 2.78
C ILE A 226 -4.39 -2.41 3.08
N LEU A 227 -3.69 -3.31 2.40
CA LEU A 227 -3.81 -4.76 2.55
C LEU A 227 -2.50 -5.35 3.05
N TRP A 228 -2.56 -6.50 3.70
CA TRP A 228 -1.36 -7.22 4.12
C TRP A 228 -1.48 -8.72 3.88
N LYS A 229 -0.34 -9.40 3.78
CA LYS A 229 -0.23 -10.85 3.73
C LYS A 229 0.90 -11.28 4.64
N ALA A 230 0.69 -12.35 5.40
CA ALA A 230 1.71 -12.95 6.23
C ALA A 230 1.79 -14.46 5.98
N LYS A 231 3.00 -15.03 6.00
CA LYS A 231 3.18 -16.50 5.97
C LYS A 231 2.54 -17.18 7.19
N ASN A 232 2.54 -16.48 8.33
CA ASN A 232 1.77 -16.85 9.52
C ASN A 232 0.89 -15.66 9.92
N VAL A 233 -0.41 -15.79 9.71
CA VAL A 233 -1.41 -14.74 9.97
C VAL A 233 -1.43 -14.30 11.44
N SER A 234 -1.18 -15.20 12.40
CA SER A 234 -1.14 -14.90 13.84
C SER A 234 0.00 -13.96 14.27
N ASN A 235 0.91 -13.64 13.35
CA ASN A 235 2.01 -12.71 13.57
C ASN A 235 1.67 -11.27 13.22
N VAL A 236 0.52 -11.00 12.61
CA VAL A 236 0.10 -9.65 12.25
C VAL A 236 -1.25 -9.35 12.89
N GLU A 237 -1.32 -8.24 13.61
CA GLU A 237 -2.54 -7.71 14.17
C GLU A 237 -2.69 -6.27 13.67
N ASN A 238 -3.77 -5.96 12.96
CA ASN A 238 -4.13 -4.58 12.66
C ASN A 238 -4.66 -3.91 13.93
N LEU A 239 -4.04 -2.80 14.32
CA LEU A 239 -4.43 -2.03 15.51
C LEU A 239 -5.36 -0.86 15.15
N ARG A 240 -5.20 -0.31 13.95
CA ARG A 240 -6.02 0.80 13.44
C ARG A 240 -6.04 0.76 11.92
N TYR A 241 -7.19 1.11 11.35
CA TYR A 241 -7.37 1.37 9.93
C TYR A 241 -8.43 2.46 9.74
N THR A 242 -8.03 3.64 9.29
CA THR A 242 -8.94 4.79 9.12
C THR A 242 -8.40 5.80 8.10
N SER A 243 -9.27 6.69 7.64
CA SER A 243 -8.89 7.91 6.93
C SER A 243 -8.63 9.08 7.90
N ILE A 244 -7.90 10.09 7.43
CA ILE A 244 -7.69 11.38 8.09
C ILE A 244 -8.54 12.42 7.35
N MET A 245 -9.72 12.72 7.88
CA MET A 245 -10.70 13.57 7.21
C MET A 245 -10.36 15.05 7.34
N GLU A 246 -9.54 15.42 8.31
CA GLU A 246 -9.12 16.78 8.62
C GLU A 246 -8.15 17.35 7.57
N MET A 247 -7.53 16.50 6.75
CA MET A 247 -6.64 16.92 5.68
C MET A 247 -7.42 17.12 4.38
N ASP A 248 -7.36 18.32 3.81
CA ASP A 248 -8.20 18.74 2.69
C ASP A 248 -7.45 19.25 1.46
N ALA A 249 -6.12 19.24 1.48
CA ALA A 249 -5.30 19.73 0.37
C ALA A 249 -5.50 18.98 -0.97
N SER A 250 -6.05 17.76 -0.93
CA SER A 250 -6.27 16.89 -2.09
C SER A 250 -7.76 16.56 -2.25
N ASP A 251 -8.13 16.09 -3.45
CA ASP A 251 -9.42 15.46 -3.70
C ASP A 251 -9.50 14.03 -3.15
N HIS A 252 -8.41 13.51 -2.58
CA HIS A 252 -8.36 12.29 -1.78
C HIS A 252 -8.11 12.58 -0.29
N LYS A 253 -8.60 11.70 0.58
CA LYS A 253 -8.31 11.72 2.02
C LYS A 253 -7.21 10.71 2.36
N PRO A 254 -6.16 11.10 3.10
CA PRO A 254 -5.12 10.17 3.52
C PRO A 254 -5.69 8.98 4.27
N VAL A 255 -5.21 7.77 3.97
CA VAL A 255 -5.56 6.53 4.67
C VAL A 255 -4.35 6.04 5.43
N HIS A 256 -4.57 5.62 6.67
CA HIS A 256 -3.50 5.11 7.53
C HIS A 256 -3.91 3.82 8.24
N ALA A 257 -2.91 2.97 8.44
CA ALA A 257 -3.05 1.76 9.24
C ALA A 257 -1.84 1.58 10.15
N THR A 258 -2.05 1.02 11.34
CA THR A 258 -0.98 0.62 12.26
C THR A 258 -1.11 -0.86 12.57
N PHE A 259 0.04 -1.52 12.73
CA PHE A 259 0.11 -2.96 12.92
C PHE A 259 1.04 -3.31 14.06
N ARG A 260 0.68 -4.36 14.82
CA ARG A 260 1.61 -5.10 15.65
C ARG A 260 2.08 -6.31 14.86
N VAL A 261 3.39 -6.40 14.62
CA VAL A 261 4.00 -7.49 13.85
C VAL A 261 5.01 -8.23 14.71
N LYS A 262 4.87 -9.56 14.82
CA LYS A 262 5.83 -10.41 15.52
C LYS A 262 7.03 -10.71 14.60
N ILE A 263 8.15 -10.06 14.88
CA ILE A 263 9.40 -10.20 14.11
C ILE A 263 10.27 -11.32 14.71
N LYS A 264 10.83 -12.17 13.84
CA LYS A 264 11.79 -13.20 14.24
C LYS A 264 13.11 -12.54 14.64
N HIS A 265 13.65 -12.93 15.78
CA HIS A 265 14.98 -12.52 16.23
C HIS A 265 15.75 -13.75 16.68
N GLN A 266 16.73 -14.17 15.89
CA GLN A 266 17.73 -15.14 16.34
C GLN A 266 18.83 -14.37 17.05
N VAL A 267 18.90 -14.55 18.35
CA VAL A 267 20.06 -14.13 19.13
C VAL A 267 21.17 -15.13 18.81
N GLU A 268 22.27 -14.65 18.22
CA GLU A 268 23.48 -15.44 18.06
C GLU A 268 24.03 -15.74 19.46
N ALA A 269 23.53 -16.81 20.09
CA ALA A 269 24.23 -17.42 21.20
C ALA A 269 25.62 -17.77 20.68
N LYS A 270 26.65 -17.20 21.32
CA LYS A 270 28.07 -17.34 20.97
C LYS A 270 28.35 -18.70 20.32
N LYS A 271 28.73 -18.70 19.04
CA LYS A 271 29.57 -19.76 18.46
C LYS A 271 30.96 -19.73 19.11
N GLN A 272 31.01 -19.96 20.42
CA GLN A 272 32.20 -20.24 21.21
C GLN A 272 31.86 -21.40 22.15
N ALA A 273 31.79 -22.60 21.59
CA ALA A 273 32.06 -23.88 22.23
C ALA A 273 31.58 -24.99 21.28
N LEU A 274 32.47 -25.38 20.35
CA LEU A 274 32.77 -26.74 19.92
C LEU A 274 33.93 -26.66 18.92
#